data_AF-U5W1Y2-F1
#
_entry.id   AF-U5W1Y2-F1
#
_cell.length_a   1.000
_cell.length_b   1.000
_cell.length_c   1.000
_cell.angle_alpha   90.00
_cell.angle_beta   90.00
_cell.angle_gamma   90.00
#
_symmetry.space_group_name_H-M   'P 1'
#
loop_
_entity.id
_entity.type
_entity.pdbx_description
1 polymer ?
#
loop_
_entity_poly.entity_id
_entity_poly.type
_entity_poly.pdbx_seq_one_letter_code
_entity_poly.pdbx_strand_id
1 'polypeptide(L)'
;MGFRVEPSYLDGYSKQVQRAGDHAAAVKTYLGGHPPPQSMGEDGLHALIGPVKSALDKSMNAALSASDRVNKVLVSSGDGLSEAASHYRHSDAAAAARLDNTLPAATTGEPTGLEKQWAANVCGPSFGDSRAPEGRLTAPGDTEFSHPLGWMDNLSVSNWALKGFDWVFGFNPLDRVLESLLGDWQAIAKGGIALGRAGDAFGDIGYNVQGGAIAVRAGWEGRAADAAYHRFTGIAGDTASLGDPLREMSRQYSEIARGVWNTSEAVSGFIKGLLDAAIIAGIAAAAGTATAASGVGAVVGYGVAAAEVANMLKLWGQATAAISAIYGAVQMALGVVEGQIAKLDSITLPDNSASSGYRHPLVPDWVGAR
;
A
#
# COMPACT_ATOMS: atom_id res chain seq x y z
N MET A 1 -18.88 2.06 42.61
CA MET A 1 -19.22 2.44 41.23
C MET A 1 -20.73 2.41 41.11
N GLY A 2 -21.34 3.44 40.53
CA GLY A 2 -22.78 3.45 40.26
C GLY A 2 -23.10 2.60 39.04
N PHE A 3 -24.34 2.13 38.95
CA PHE A 3 -24.91 1.59 37.71
C PHE A 3 -25.86 2.63 37.14
N ARG A 4 -25.65 3.02 35.88
CA ARG A 4 -26.51 3.96 35.16
C ARG A 4 -26.49 3.62 33.69
N VAL A 5 -27.66 3.62 33.05
CA VAL A 5 -27.76 3.44 31.60
C VAL A 5 -28.80 4.39 31.03
N GLU A 6 -28.40 5.15 30.02
CA GLU A 6 -29.26 5.93 29.16
C GLU A 6 -29.25 5.28 27.76
N PRO A 7 -30.29 4.52 27.38
CA PRO A 7 -30.31 3.79 26.11
C PRO A 7 -30.06 4.65 24.87
N SER A 8 -30.37 5.95 24.91
CA SER A 8 -30.08 6.90 23.83
C SER A 8 -28.59 7.09 23.56
N TYR A 9 -27.72 6.96 24.56
CA TYR A 9 -26.26 7.01 24.37
C TYR A 9 -25.76 5.75 23.64
N LEU A 10 -26.33 4.59 23.97
CA LEU A 10 -26.04 3.34 23.26
C LEU A 10 -26.50 3.41 21.80
N ASP A 11 -27.70 3.97 21.52
CA ASP A 11 -28.17 4.20 20.15
C ASP A 11 -27.26 5.15 19.37
N GLY A 12 -26.85 6.25 20.02
CA GLY A 12 -25.96 7.25 19.43
C GLY A 12 -24.63 6.63 19.01
N TYR A 13 -24.04 5.84 19.92
CA TYR A 13 -22.79 5.17 19.64
C TYR A 13 -22.94 4.03 18.62
N SER A 14 -24.01 3.24 18.70
CA SER A 14 -24.35 2.19 17.71
C SER A 14 -24.34 2.76 16.28
N LYS A 15 -25.06 3.87 16.06
CA LYS A 15 -25.10 4.55 14.75
C LYS A 15 -23.73 5.04 14.28
N GLN A 16 -22.90 5.55 15.20
CA GLN A 16 -21.55 5.99 14.85
C GLN A 16 -20.66 4.82 14.44
N VAL A 17 -20.71 3.72 15.19
CA VAL A 17 -19.94 2.51 14.89
C VAL A 17 -20.37 1.90 13.55
N GLN A 18 -21.67 1.89 13.24
CA GLN A 18 -22.17 1.44 11.92
C GLN A 18 -21.65 2.33 10.78
N ARG A 19 -21.69 3.67 10.92
CA ARG A 19 -21.09 4.58 9.94
C ARG A 19 -19.58 4.36 9.78
N ALA A 20 -18.87 4.08 10.86
CA ALA A 20 -17.46 3.70 10.81
C ALA A 20 -17.25 2.41 10.00
N GLY A 21 -18.18 1.46 10.08
CA GLY A 21 -18.27 0.31 9.20
C GLY A 21 -18.46 0.69 7.72
N ASP A 22 -19.37 1.63 7.42
CA ASP A 22 -19.59 2.14 6.07
C ASP A 22 -18.33 2.80 5.49
N HIS A 23 -17.60 3.58 6.30
CA HIS A 23 -16.31 4.15 5.91
C HIS A 23 -15.28 3.07 5.56
N ALA A 24 -15.22 1.95 6.30
CA ALA A 24 -14.35 0.83 5.95
C ALA A 24 -14.78 0.15 4.62
N ALA A 25 -16.08 0.09 4.33
CA ALA A 25 -16.58 -0.37 3.02
C ALA A 25 -16.22 0.61 1.88
N ALA A 26 -16.19 1.92 2.17
CA ALA A 26 -15.71 2.93 1.24
C ALA A 26 -14.21 2.77 0.93
N VAL A 27 -13.38 2.47 1.94
CA VAL A 27 -11.96 2.12 1.74
C VAL A 27 -11.82 0.90 0.82
N LYS A 28 -12.61 -0.16 1.04
CA LYS A 28 -12.62 -1.36 0.19
C LYS A 28 -12.97 -1.02 -1.25
N THR A 29 -14.02 -0.24 -1.45
CA THR A 29 -14.47 0.21 -2.79
C THR A 29 -13.39 1.04 -3.48
N TYR A 30 -12.77 1.96 -2.75
CA TYR A 30 -11.69 2.81 -3.23
C TYR A 30 -10.49 1.98 -3.70
N LEU A 31 -10.03 1.02 -2.89
CA LEU A 31 -8.91 0.14 -3.26
C LEU A 31 -9.26 -0.76 -4.46
N GLY A 32 -10.49 -1.28 -4.52
CA GLY A 32 -10.96 -2.08 -5.67
C GLY A 32 -11.02 -1.30 -6.99
N GLY A 33 -11.12 0.03 -6.92
CA GLY A 33 -11.06 0.92 -8.09
C GLY A 33 -9.64 1.20 -8.60
N HIS A 34 -8.60 0.71 -7.94
CA HIS A 34 -7.20 0.88 -8.35
C HIS A 34 -6.60 -0.47 -8.78
N PRO A 35 -7.00 -1.00 -9.96
CA PRO A 35 -6.46 -2.25 -10.45
C PRO A 35 -4.95 -2.12 -10.65
N PRO A 36 -4.21 -3.22 -10.49
CA PRO A 36 -2.78 -3.23 -10.78
C PRO A 36 -2.52 -2.91 -12.26
N PRO A 37 -1.32 -2.42 -12.60
CA PRO A 37 -0.94 -2.19 -13.98
C PRO A 37 -1.18 -3.43 -14.83
N GLN A 38 -1.76 -3.23 -16.02
CA GLN A 38 -1.88 -4.29 -17.01
C GLN A 38 -0.47 -4.60 -17.54
N SER A 39 -0.09 -5.88 -17.53
CA SER A 39 1.17 -6.31 -18.13
C SER A 39 1.07 -6.21 -19.66
N MET A 40 2.04 -5.56 -20.29
CA MET A 40 2.28 -5.76 -21.72
C MET A 40 2.95 -7.14 -21.92
N GLY A 41 2.16 -8.17 -22.22
CA GLY A 41 2.60 -9.50 -22.69
C GLY A 41 3.16 -10.44 -21.61
N GLU A 42 2.81 -11.73 -21.66
CA GLU A 42 3.27 -12.75 -20.69
C GLU A 42 4.64 -13.37 -21.02
N ASP A 43 5.21 -13.08 -22.20
CA ASP A 43 6.32 -13.88 -22.77
C ASP A 43 7.71 -13.20 -22.79
N GLY A 44 7.90 -12.07 -22.11
CA GLY A 44 9.18 -11.33 -22.09
C GLY A 44 9.95 -11.48 -20.78
N LEU A 45 11.25 -11.19 -20.80
CA LEU A 45 12.16 -11.19 -19.64
C LEU A 45 11.83 -10.03 -18.65
N HIS A 46 10.64 -10.04 -18.04
CA HIS A 46 10.04 -9.05 -17.13
C HIS A 46 10.69 -8.95 -15.74
N ALA A 47 12.02 -9.02 -15.68
CA ALA A 47 12.69 -9.41 -14.44
C ALA A 47 12.48 -8.42 -13.27
N LEU A 48 12.20 -7.13 -13.51
CA LEU A 48 11.99 -6.15 -12.42
C LEU A 48 10.52 -5.89 -12.09
N ILE A 49 9.67 -5.61 -13.09
CA ILE A 49 8.28 -5.18 -12.82
C ILE A 49 7.39 -6.34 -12.37
N GLY A 50 7.62 -7.57 -12.86
CA GLY A 50 6.80 -8.73 -12.51
C GLY A 50 6.70 -8.97 -11.00
N PRO A 51 7.83 -9.10 -10.27
CA PRO A 51 7.83 -9.23 -8.82
C PRO A 51 7.17 -8.05 -8.10
N VAL A 52 7.38 -6.82 -8.56
CA VAL A 52 6.80 -5.60 -7.95
C VAL A 52 5.29 -5.58 -8.11
N LYS A 53 4.79 -5.91 -9.31
CA LYS A 53 3.36 -6.06 -9.58
C LYS A 53 2.75 -7.14 -8.69
N SER A 54 3.38 -8.31 -8.60
CA SER A 54 2.89 -9.41 -7.75
C SER A 54 2.79 -8.98 -6.28
N ALA A 55 3.81 -8.27 -5.77
CA ALA A 55 3.75 -7.74 -4.41
C ALA A 55 2.64 -6.69 -4.24
N LEU A 56 2.42 -5.83 -5.24
CA LEU A 56 1.33 -4.84 -5.20
C LEU A 56 -0.04 -5.52 -5.17
N ASP A 57 -0.24 -6.56 -5.98
CA ASP A 57 -1.46 -7.37 -6.00
C ASP A 57 -1.74 -7.97 -4.62
N LYS A 58 -0.71 -8.58 -4.00
CA LYS A 58 -0.82 -9.13 -2.63
C LYS A 58 -1.15 -8.04 -1.61
N SER A 59 -0.47 -6.90 -1.68
CA SER A 59 -0.69 -5.76 -0.77
C SER A 59 -2.12 -5.23 -0.87
N MET A 60 -2.64 -5.07 -2.09
CA MET A 60 -4.02 -4.66 -2.33
C MET A 60 -5.01 -5.67 -1.79
N ASN A 61 -4.81 -6.97 -2.04
CA ASN A 61 -5.67 -8.02 -1.53
C ASN A 61 -5.69 -8.08 0.01
N ALA A 62 -4.52 -7.92 0.65
CA ALA A 62 -4.43 -7.87 2.11
C ALA A 62 -5.17 -6.65 2.68
N ALA A 63 -5.04 -5.48 2.04
CA ALA A 63 -5.76 -4.26 2.42
C ALA A 63 -7.28 -4.36 2.22
N LEU A 64 -7.73 -4.98 1.11
CA LEU A 64 -9.14 -5.27 0.86
C LEU A 64 -9.73 -6.22 1.91
N SER A 65 -8.97 -7.27 2.28
CA SER A 65 -9.35 -8.21 3.33
C SER A 65 -9.43 -7.52 4.70
N ALA A 66 -8.45 -6.68 5.04
CA ALA A 66 -8.48 -5.88 6.27
C ALA A 66 -9.70 -4.95 6.31
N SER A 67 -10.02 -4.27 5.20
CA SER A 67 -11.21 -3.40 5.08
C SER A 67 -12.50 -4.17 5.35
N ASP A 68 -12.62 -5.38 4.80
CA ASP A 68 -13.78 -6.26 5.01
C ASP A 68 -13.91 -6.70 6.47
N ARG A 69 -12.79 -7.06 7.13
CA ARG A 69 -12.77 -7.42 8.55
C ARG A 69 -13.20 -6.26 9.44
N VAL A 70 -12.68 -5.05 9.19
CA VAL A 70 -13.06 -3.83 9.94
C VAL A 70 -14.56 -3.55 9.76
N ASN A 71 -15.05 -3.57 8.52
CA ASN A 71 -16.47 -3.35 8.24
C ASN A 71 -17.36 -4.33 9.02
N LYS A 72 -17.09 -5.64 8.93
CA LYS A 72 -17.87 -6.68 9.62
C LYS A 72 -17.87 -6.50 11.14
N VAL A 73 -16.70 -6.29 11.74
CA VAL A 73 -16.57 -6.12 13.20
C VAL A 73 -17.32 -4.87 13.66
N LEU A 74 -17.20 -3.75 12.95
CA LEU A 74 -17.89 -2.52 13.31
C LEU A 74 -19.41 -2.65 13.15
N VAL A 75 -19.91 -3.12 12.00
CA VAL A 75 -21.35 -3.31 11.78
C VAL A 75 -21.96 -4.21 12.85
N SER A 76 -21.36 -5.39 13.08
CA SER A 76 -21.84 -6.33 14.09
C SER A 76 -21.78 -5.76 15.52
N SER A 77 -20.76 -4.95 15.82
CA SER A 77 -20.67 -4.26 17.13
C SER A 77 -21.71 -3.17 17.29
N GLY A 78 -22.05 -2.47 16.20
CA GLY A 78 -23.15 -1.51 16.17
C GLY A 78 -24.49 -2.18 16.45
N ASP A 79 -24.74 -3.34 15.86
CA ASP A 79 -25.96 -4.13 16.10
C ASP A 79 -26.05 -4.56 17.56
N GLY A 80 -24.97 -5.08 18.14
CA GLY A 80 -24.94 -5.47 19.55
C GLY A 80 -25.13 -4.30 20.54
N LEU A 81 -24.70 -3.08 20.18
CA LEU A 81 -25.02 -1.87 20.96
C LEU A 81 -26.51 -1.51 20.87
N SER A 82 -27.13 -1.69 19.70
CA SER A 82 -28.57 -1.47 19.51
C SER A 82 -29.40 -2.48 20.31
N GLU A 83 -28.99 -3.75 20.30
CA GLU A 83 -29.58 -4.81 21.14
C GLU A 83 -29.43 -4.51 22.63
N ALA A 84 -28.25 -4.04 23.07
CA ALA A 84 -28.03 -3.59 24.44
C ALA A 84 -29.00 -2.45 24.83
N ALA A 85 -29.13 -1.45 23.96
CA ALA A 85 -30.07 -0.34 24.18
C ALA A 85 -31.51 -0.86 24.32
N SER A 86 -31.92 -1.79 23.45
CA SER A 86 -33.24 -2.44 23.51
C SER A 86 -33.42 -3.20 24.82
N HIS A 87 -32.44 -4.01 25.23
CA HIS A 87 -32.48 -4.75 26.48
C HIS A 87 -32.68 -3.84 27.69
N TYR A 88 -31.93 -2.75 27.78
CA TYR A 88 -32.03 -1.82 28.91
C TYR A 88 -33.34 -1.03 28.93
N ARG A 89 -34.01 -0.81 27.78
CA ARG A 89 -35.37 -0.22 27.77
C ARG A 89 -36.43 -1.16 28.34
N HIS A 90 -36.23 -2.48 28.20
CA HIS A 90 -37.21 -3.49 28.62
C HIS A 90 -36.88 -4.15 29.96
N SER A 91 -35.72 -3.84 30.55
CA SER A 91 -35.27 -4.43 31.80
C SER A 91 -35.52 -3.50 32.99
N ASP A 92 -35.89 -4.07 34.14
CA ASP A 92 -35.93 -3.35 35.39
C ASP A 92 -34.51 -2.87 35.78
N ALA A 93 -34.36 -1.59 36.09
CA ALA A 93 -33.04 -0.99 36.35
C ALA A 93 -32.34 -1.63 37.56
N ALA A 94 -33.08 -2.02 38.60
CA ALA A 94 -32.50 -2.68 39.76
C ALA A 94 -32.08 -4.12 39.45
N ALA A 95 -32.84 -4.84 38.62
CA ALA A 95 -32.44 -6.15 38.11
C ALA A 95 -31.19 -6.07 37.24
N ALA A 96 -31.14 -5.11 36.32
CA ALA A 96 -29.98 -4.87 35.46
C ALA A 96 -28.72 -4.54 36.28
N ALA A 97 -28.84 -3.70 37.31
CA ALA A 97 -27.75 -3.39 38.24
C ALA A 97 -27.27 -4.63 39.02
N ARG A 98 -28.18 -5.51 39.46
CA ARG A 98 -27.81 -6.76 40.15
C ARG A 98 -27.03 -7.69 39.23
N LEU A 99 -27.46 -7.83 37.98
CA LEU A 99 -26.77 -8.64 36.98
C LEU A 99 -25.41 -8.05 36.60
N ASP A 100 -25.33 -6.74 36.41
CA ASP A 100 -24.06 -6.07 36.11
C ASP A 100 -23.01 -6.28 37.22
N ASN A 101 -23.44 -6.28 38.49
CA ASN A 101 -22.58 -6.57 39.63
C ASN A 101 -22.05 -8.01 39.71
N THR A 102 -22.52 -8.94 38.87
CA THR A 102 -21.95 -10.30 38.79
C THR A 102 -20.83 -10.41 37.76
N LEU A 103 -20.69 -9.42 36.86
CA LEU A 103 -19.64 -9.42 35.84
C LEU A 103 -18.25 -9.17 36.46
N PRO A 104 -17.15 -9.63 35.85
CA PRO A 104 -15.81 -9.28 36.31
C PRO A 104 -15.60 -7.76 36.30
N ALA A 105 -14.87 -7.24 37.29
CA ALA A 105 -14.47 -5.84 37.27
C ALA A 105 -13.43 -5.63 36.16
N ALA A 106 -13.62 -4.59 35.36
CA ALA A 106 -12.63 -4.20 34.36
C ALA A 106 -11.38 -3.63 35.03
N THR A 107 -10.21 -3.97 34.49
CA THR A 107 -8.94 -3.40 34.94
C THR A 107 -8.71 -2.05 34.27
N THR A 108 -8.45 -1.01 35.05
CA THR A 108 -8.01 0.29 34.50
C THR A 108 -6.63 0.13 33.88
N GLY A 109 -6.54 0.25 32.56
CA GLY A 109 -5.28 0.28 31.82
C GLY A 109 -4.71 1.69 31.70
N GLU A 110 -3.48 1.80 31.19
CA GLU A 110 -2.93 3.09 30.78
C GLU A 110 -3.69 3.65 29.57
N PRO A 111 -3.90 4.97 29.47
CA PRO A 111 -4.51 5.58 28.30
C PRO A 111 -3.70 5.29 27.03
N THR A 112 -4.40 4.77 26.02
CA THR A 112 -3.91 4.51 24.67
C THR A 112 -3.51 5.81 23.95
N GLY A 113 -2.80 5.68 22.84
CA GLY A 113 -2.44 6.82 21.99
C GLY A 113 -3.66 7.60 21.48
N LEU A 114 -4.77 6.91 21.16
CA LEU A 114 -6.01 7.55 20.70
C LEU A 114 -6.72 8.30 21.84
N GLU A 115 -6.76 7.74 23.05
CA GLU A 115 -7.31 8.43 24.23
C GLU A 115 -6.53 9.70 24.55
N LYS A 116 -5.20 9.65 24.46
CA LYS A 116 -4.34 10.83 24.63
C LYS A 116 -4.62 11.91 23.56
N GLN A 117 -4.84 11.51 22.31
CA GLN A 117 -5.23 12.46 21.25
C GLN A 117 -6.60 13.09 21.53
N TRP A 118 -7.57 12.31 22.01
CA TRP A 118 -8.89 12.83 22.38
C TRP A 118 -8.86 13.78 23.58
N ALA A 119 -8.02 13.50 24.58
CA ALA A 119 -7.82 14.40 25.72
C ALA A 119 -7.31 15.79 25.30
N ALA A 120 -6.63 15.89 24.15
CA ALA A 120 -6.17 17.16 23.58
C ALA A 120 -7.19 17.83 22.63
N ASN A 121 -8.33 17.19 22.33
CA ASN A 121 -9.33 17.73 21.41
C ASN A 121 -10.29 18.68 22.12
N VAL A 122 -10.32 19.95 21.69
CA VAL A 122 -11.15 21.02 22.28
C VAL A 122 -12.65 20.83 22.11
N CYS A 123 -13.09 20.13 21.06
CA CYS A 123 -14.51 19.87 20.83
C CYS A 123 -15.07 18.77 21.73
N GLY A 124 -14.19 18.00 22.37
CA GLY A 124 -14.55 16.86 23.21
C GLY A 124 -15.11 15.68 22.41
N PRO A 125 -15.19 14.50 23.03
CA PRO A 125 -15.76 13.31 22.43
C PRO A 125 -17.26 13.49 22.14
N SER A 126 -17.72 12.98 21.00
CA SER A 126 -19.15 12.97 20.62
C SER A 126 -19.47 11.76 19.74
N PHE A 127 -20.75 11.54 19.46
CA PHE A 127 -21.20 10.53 18.48
C PHE A 127 -21.12 11.00 17.02
N GLY A 128 -20.64 12.24 16.81
CA GLY A 128 -20.30 12.76 15.49
C GLY A 128 -18.87 12.39 15.10
N ASP A 129 -18.65 12.25 13.80
CA ASP A 129 -17.34 11.94 13.24
C ASP A 129 -16.49 13.22 13.21
N SER A 130 -15.44 13.26 14.05
CA SER A 130 -14.56 14.43 14.17
C SER A 130 -13.49 14.48 13.09
N ARG A 131 -13.20 13.34 12.47
CA ARG A 131 -12.38 13.23 11.26
C ARG A 131 -13.24 12.63 10.15
N ALA A 132 -12.88 12.91 8.90
CA ALA A 132 -13.61 12.46 7.71
C ALA A 132 -12.78 11.43 6.94
N PRO A 133 -12.92 10.11 7.21
CA PRO A 133 -12.11 9.07 6.56
C PRO A 133 -12.19 9.12 5.03
N GLU A 134 -13.37 9.35 4.47
CA GLU A 134 -13.58 9.46 3.02
C GLU A 134 -12.82 10.63 2.39
N GLY A 135 -12.57 11.70 3.16
CA GLY A 135 -11.73 12.81 2.71
C GLY A 135 -10.28 12.41 2.44
N ARG A 136 -9.82 11.25 2.94
CA ARG A 136 -8.50 10.69 2.63
C ARG A 136 -8.49 9.93 1.31
N LEU A 137 -9.63 9.43 0.86
CA LEU A 137 -9.80 8.53 -0.30
C LEU A 137 -9.84 9.29 -1.63
N THR A 138 -8.89 10.20 -1.82
CA THR A 138 -8.77 10.96 -3.06
C THR A 138 -8.11 10.10 -4.14
N ALA A 139 -8.34 10.38 -5.42
CA ALA A 139 -7.63 9.72 -6.52
C ALA A 139 -6.15 10.15 -6.53
N PRO A 140 -5.17 9.24 -6.66
CA PRO A 140 -3.75 9.62 -6.75
C PRO A 140 -3.57 10.62 -7.89
N GLY A 141 -2.85 11.72 -7.62
CA GLY A 141 -2.56 12.70 -8.65
C GLY A 141 -1.72 12.09 -9.77
N ASP A 142 -1.59 12.82 -10.88
CA ASP A 142 -0.65 12.41 -11.91
C ASP A 142 0.78 12.46 -11.36
N THR A 143 1.47 11.35 -11.53
CA THR A 143 2.87 11.20 -11.16
C THR A 143 3.74 11.43 -12.39
N GLU A 144 4.89 12.07 -12.23
CA GLU A 144 5.79 12.42 -13.35
C GLU A 144 6.57 11.22 -13.92
N PHE A 145 6.19 9.98 -13.57
CA PHE A 145 6.84 8.77 -14.06
C PHE A 145 6.34 8.45 -15.48
N SER A 146 6.75 9.25 -16.47
CA SER A 146 6.47 8.95 -17.88
C SER A 146 7.21 7.67 -18.33
N HIS A 147 7.04 7.22 -19.59
CA HIS A 147 7.83 6.11 -20.11
C HIS A 147 9.32 6.50 -20.10
N PRO A 148 10.18 5.90 -19.24
CA PRO A 148 11.56 6.36 -19.05
C PRO A 148 12.43 6.23 -20.32
N LEU A 149 11.97 5.41 -21.25
CA LEU A 149 12.61 5.16 -22.54
C LEU A 149 11.77 5.67 -23.71
N GLY A 150 10.79 6.57 -23.49
CA GLY A 150 9.92 7.09 -24.55
C GLY A 150 10.66 7.88 -25.65
N TRP A 151 11.91 8.28 -25.40
CA TRP A 151 12.79 8.82 -26.44
C TRP A 151 13.16 7.78 -27.51
N MET A 152 13.11 6.48 -27.18
CA MET A 152 13.42 5.38 -28.09
C MET A 152 12.32 5.14 -29.13
N ASP A 153 11.07 5.49 -28.83
CA ASP A 153 9.96 5.38 -29.81
C ASP A 153 10.20 6.25 -31.05
N ASN A 154 11.02 7.30 -30.91
CA ASN A 154 11.40 8.21 -31.98
C ASN A 154 12.77 7.87 -32.62
N LEU A 155 13.45 6.81 -32.15
CA LEU A 155 14.75 6.42 -32.67
C LEU A 155 14.64 5.36 -33.76
N SER A 156 14.93 5.79 -34.99
CA SER A 156 15.35 4.87 -36.03
C SER A 156 16.79 4.42 -35.74
N VAL A 157 16.95 3.25 -35.15
CA VAL A 157 18.28 2.66 -34.94
C VAL A 157 18.91 2.40 -36.31
N SER A 158 20.03 3.08 -36.60
CA SER A 158 20.67 2.94 -37.91
C SER A 158 21.17 1.51 -38.13
N ASN A 159 21.12 1.02 -39.38
CA ASN A 159 21.65 -0.31 -39.74
C ASN A 159 23.13 -0.48 -39.35
N TRP A 160 23.91 0.60 -39.27
CA TRP A 160 25.29 0.57 -38.81
C TRP A 160 25.44 0.36 -37.30
N ALA A 161 24.53 0.93 -36.50
CA ALA A 161 24.51 0.70 -35.06
C ALA A 161 24.19 -0.77 -34.73
N LEU A 162 23.18 -1.35 -35.39
CA LEU A 162 22.84 -2.77 -35.24
C LEU A 162 24.01 -3.68 -35.62
N LYS A 163 24.67 -3.41 -36.76
CA LYS A 163 25.89 -4.13 -37.15
C LYS A 163 27.02 -3.98 -36.13
N GLY A 164 27.20 -2.79 -35.57
CA GLY A 164 28.17 -2.54 -34.51
C GLY A 164 27.86 -3.37 -33.25
N PHE A 165 26.59 -3.44 -32.85
CA PHE A 165 26.16 -4.28 -31.73
C PHE A 165 26.35 -5.76 -31.99
N ASP A 166 25.93 -6.26 -33.15
CA ASP A 166 26.12 -7.66 -33.54
C ASP A 166 27.60 -8.03 -33.58
N TRP A 167 28.45 -7.13 -34.06
CA TRP A 167 29.89 -7.36 -34.15
C TRP A 167 30.58 -7.36 -32.78
N VAL A 168 30.19 -6.46 -31.86
CA VAL A 168 30.84 -6.32 -30.56
C VAL A 168 30.25 -7.24 -29.50
N PHE A 169 28.93 -7.29 -29.39
CA PHE A 169 28.22 -7.99 -28.33
C PHE A 169 27.63 -9.33 -28.78
N GLY A 170 27.33 -9.48 -30.08
CA GLY A 170 26.58 -10.63 -30.59
C GLY A 170 25.11 -10.66 -30.15
N PHE A 171 24.61 -9.55 -29.59
CA PHE A 171 23.21 -9.32 -29.23
C PHE A 171 22.92 -7.83 -29.28
N ASN A 172 21.63 -7.45 -29.24
CA ASN A 172 21.20 -6.06 -29.17
C ASN A 172 21.10 -5.58 -27.70
N PRO A 173 22.00 -4.68 -27.23
CA PRO A 173 21.97 -4.18 -25.85
C PRO A 173 20.74 -3.33 -25.56
N LEU A 174 20.13 -2.72 -26.57
CA LEU A 174 18.88 -1.94 -26.44
C LEU A 174 17.74 -2.83 -25.97
N ASP A 175 17.55 -3.97 -26.63
CA ASP A 175 16.45 -4.89 -26.33
C ASP A 175 16.58 -5.41 -24.90
N ARG A 176 17.80 -5.73 -24.46
CA ARG A 176 18.08 -6.18 -23.08
C ARG A 176 17.74 -5.14 -22.02
N VAL A 177 18.04 -3.87 -22.29
CA VAL A 177 17.74 -2.76 -21.38
C VAL A 177 16.24 -2.49 -21.34
N LEU A 178 15.60 -2.47 -22.52
CA LEU A 178 14.16 -2.32 -22.65
C LEU A 178 13.43 -3.40 -21.86
N GLU A 179 13.76 -4.68 -22.09
CA GLU A 179 13.21 -5.81 -21.35
C GLU A 179 13.34 -5.64 -19.82
N SER A 180 14.44 -5.05 -19.35
CA SER A 180 14.75 -4.93 -17.92
C SER A 180 14.03 -3.77 -17.21
N LEU A 181 13.70 -2.68 -17.90
CA LEU A 181 13.23 -1.42 -17.30
C LEU A 181 11.84 -0.99 -17.77
N LEU A 182 11.32 -1.61 -18.84
CA LEU A 182 9.96 -1.33 -19.32
C LEU A 182 8.92 -1.73 -18.28
N GLY A 183 7.92 -0.86 -18.13
CA GLY A 183 6.84 -1.08 -17.18
C GLY A 183 6.07 0.19 -16.85
N ASP A 184 4.81 0.04 -16.44
CA ASP A 184 3.98 1.13 -15.95
C ASP A 184 4.29 1.40 -14.46
N TRP A 185 5.46 1.99 -14.22
CA TRP A 185 5.92 2.40 -12.89
C TRP A 185 5.04 3.49 -12.28
N GLN A 186 4.37 4.27 -13.13
CA GLN A 186 3.37 5.24 -12.72
C GLN A 186 2.18 4.54 -12.03
N ALA A 187 1.63 3.48 -12.62
CA ALA A 187 0.56 2.70 -12.00
C ALA A 187 1.02 2.02 -10.70
N ILE A 188 2.26 1.52 -10.63
CA ILE A 188 2.83 1.00 -9.37
C ILE A 188 2.82 2.08 -8.28
N ALA A 189 3.31 3.29 -8.59
CA ALA A 189 3.30 4.39 -7.65
C ALA A 189 1.88 4.82 -7.25
N LYS A 190 0.95 4.91 -8.21
CA LYS A 190 -0.46 5.25 -7.95
C LYS A 190 -1.12 4.21 -7.04
N GLY A 191 -0.88 2.92 -7.26
CA GLY A 191 -1.33 1.84 -6.37
C GLY A 191 -0.75 1.94 -4.96
N GLY A 192 0.56 2.21 -4.85
CA GLY A 192 1.21 2.48 -3.56
C GLY A 192 0.57 3.67 -2.82
N ILE A 193 0.36 4.80 -3.50
CA ILE A 193 -0.29 5.99 -2.91
C ILE A 193 -1.70 5.66 -2.41
N ALA A 194 -2.48 4.86 -3.16
CA ALA A 194 -3.80 4.43 -2.75
C ALA A 194 -3.77 3.61 -1.43
N LEU A 195 -2.78 2.72 -1.25
CA LEU A 195 -2.59 2.02 0.03
C LEU A 195 -2.34 3.00 1.18
N GLY A 196 -1.47 4.00 0.98
CA GLY A 196 -1.18 5.01 2.01
C GLY A 196 -2.42 5.81 2.42
N ARG A 197 -3.27 6.17 1.44
CA ARG A 197 -4.54 6.87 1.67
C ARG A 197 -5.56 6.02 2.43
N ALA A 198 -5.63 4.72 2.11
CA ALA A 198 -6.41 3.78 2.89
C ALA A 198 -5.89 3.69 4.34
N GLY A 199 -4.58 3.70 4.54
CA GLY A 199 -3.97 3.72 5.87
C GLY A 199 -4.35 4.96 6.69
N ASP A 200 -4.39 6.14 6.07
CA ASP A 200 -4.89 7.37 6.71
C ASP A 200 -6.37 7.29 7.05
N ALA A 201 -7.20 6.74 6.16
CA ALA A 201 -8.62 6.54 6.41
C ALA A 201 -8.85 5.62 7.61
N PHE A 202 -8.11 4.51 7.73
CA PHE A 202 -8.20 3.62 8.90
C PHE A 202 -7.79 4.30 10.21
N GLY A 203 -6.76 5.16 10.17
CA GLY A 203 -6.40 5.99 11.32
C GLY A 203 -7.54 6.91 11.76
N ASP A 204 -8.24 7.53 10.81
CA ASP A 204 -9.38 8.41 11.08
C ASP A 204 -10.63 7.63 11.56
N ILE A 205 -10.87 6.42 11.04
CA ILE A 205 -11.92 5.50 11.52
C ILE A 205 -11.66 5.14 12.98
N GLY A 206 -10.46 4.65 13.31
CA GLY A 206 -10.10 4.28 14.68
C GLY A 206 -10.22 5.47 15.65
N TYR A 207 -9.79 6.65 15.22
CA TYR A 207 -9.97 7.89 16.00
C TYR A 207 -11.44 8.18 16.31
N ASN A 208 -12.33 8.12 15.33
CA ASN A 208 -13.77 8.38 15.53
C ASN A 208 -14.41 7.32 16.45
N VAL A 209 -14.09 6.03 16.27
CA VAL A 209 -14.60 4.94 17.11
C VAL A 209 -14.19 5.13 18.59
N GLN A 210 -12.94 5.53 18.85
CA GLN A 210 -12.49 5.85 20.22
C GLN A 210 -13.27 7.02 20.82
N GLY A 211 -13.56 8.04 20.02
CA GLY A 211 -14.30 9.22 20.47
C GLY A 211 -15.69 8.86 20.98
N GLY A 212 -16.40 8.01 20.23
CA GLY A 212 -17.68 7.49 20.65
C GLY A 212 -17.60 6.61 21.90
N ALA A 213 -16.55 5.78 22.04
CA ALA A 213 -16.31 4.97 23.23
C ALA A 213 -16.13 5.84 24.48
N ILE A 214 -15.47 6.99 24.36
CA ILE A 214 -15.33 7.93 25.47
C ILE A 214 -16.68 8.63 25.74
N ALA A 215 -17.39 9.07 24.70
CA ALA A 215 -18.66 9.79 24.83
C ALA A 215 -19.76 8.94 25.47
N VAL A 216 -19.84 7.64 25.16
CA VAL A 216 -20.90 6.75 25.70
C VAL A 216 -20.84 6.63 27.23
N ARG A 217 -19.66 6.83 27.84
CA ARG A 217 -19.48 6.75 29.30
C ARG A 217 -20.25 7.82 30.08
N ALA A 218 -20.64 8.92 29.45
CA ALA A 218 -21.46 9.94 30.11
C ALA A 218 -22.91 9.47 30.38
N GLY A 219 -23.39 8.49 29.61
CA GLY A 219 -24.73 7.90 29.75
C GLY A 219 -24.71 6.42 30.13
N TRP A 220 -23.55 5.78 30.26
CA TRP A 220 -23.45 4.35 30.56
C TRP A 220 -22.31 4.04 31.53
N GLU A 221 -22.70 3.59 32.73
CA GLU A 221 -21.82 3.23 33.84
C GLU A 221 -22.19 1.85 34.40
N GLY A 222 -21.18 1.06 34.74
CA GLY A 222 -21.33 -0.32 35.20
C GLY A 222 -20.20 -1.19 34.65
N ARG A 223 -20.12 -2.44 35.12
CA ARG A 223 -19.11 -3.40 34.67
C ARG A 223 -19.27 -3.77 33.19
N ALA A 224 -20.50 -3.84 32.69
CA ALA A 224 -20.78 -4.01 31.27
C ALA A 224 -20.30 -2.81 30.44
N ALA A 225 -20.48 -1.59 30.95
CA ALA A 225 -20.03 -0.36 30.29
C ALA A 225 -18.50 -0.32 30.19
N ASP A 226 -17.79 -0.68 31.27
CA ASP A 226 -16.33 -0.72 31.27
C ASP A 226 -15.80 -1.83 30.34
N ALA A 227 -16.43 -3.01 30.32
CA ALA A 227 -16.08 -4.08 29.39
C ALA A 227 -16.26 -3.65 27.92
N ALA A 228 -17.36 -2.96 27.60
CA ALA A 228 -17.60 -2.40 26.28
C ALA A 228 -16.56 -1.33 25.93
N TYR A 229 -16.23 -0.43 26.87
CA TYR A 229 -15.20 0.58 26.67
C TYR A 229 -13.85 -0.03 26.26
N HIS A 230 -13.40 -1.06 26.97
CA HIS A 230 -12.17 -1.77 26.64
C HIS A 230 -12.26 -2.46 25.27
N ARG A 231 -13.39 -3.11 24.99
CA ARG A 231 -13.64 -3.78 23.70
C ARG A 231 -13.50 -2.80 22.53
N PHE A 232 -14.17 -1.65 22.61
CA PHE A 232 -14.15 -0.65 21.56
C PHE A 232 -12.83 0.11 21.47
N THR A 233 -12.14 0.32 22.60
CA THR A 233 -10.78 0.86 22.61
C THR A 233 -9.82 -0.08 21.87
N GLY A 234 -9.95 -1.40 22.05
CA GLY A 234 -9.23 -2.40 21.28
C GLY A 234 -9.53 -2.31 19.78
N ILE A 235 -10.82 -2.31 19.39
CA ILE A 235 -11.22 -2.18 17.97
C ILE A 235 -10.66 -0.90 17.35
N ALA A 236 -10.76 0.23 18.05
CA ALA A 236 -10.25 1.52 17.60
C ALA A 236 -8.73 1.48 17.39
N GLY A 237 -8.00 0.93 18.37
CA GLY A 237 -6.55 0.75 18.30
C GLY A 237 -6.11 -0.15 17.16
N ASP A 238 -6.72 -1.33 17.02
CA ASP A 238 -6.41 -2.30 15.97
C ASP A 238 -6.71 -1.72 14.59
N THR A 239 -7.85 -1.05 14.43
CA THR A 239 -8.23 -0.38 13.18
C THR A 239 -7.22 0.70 12.81
N ALA A 240 -6.84 1.58 13.75
CA ALA A 240 -5.84 2.61 13.51
C ALA A 240 -4.45 2.03 13.19
N SER A 241 -4.11 0.89 13.80
CA SER A 241 -2.82 0.21 13.60
C SER A 241 -2.64 -0.40 12.21
N LEU A 242 -3.73 -0.56 11.44
CA LEU A 242 -3.65 -0.91 10.01
C LEU A 242 -2.96 0.19 9.19
N GLY A 243 -2.95 1.43 9.68
CA GLY A 243 -2.44 2.59 8.94
C GLY A 243 -0.94 2.54 8.65
N ASP A 244 -0.13 2.16 9.64
CA ASP A 244 1.32 2.18 9.53
C ASP A 244 1.88 1.21 8.47
N PRO A 245 1.51 -0.09 8.43
CA PRO A 245 1.99 -0.98 7.37
C PRO A 245 1.56 -0.51 5.98
N LEU A 246 0.36 0.04 5.83
CA LEU A 246 -0.13 0.56 4.54
C LEU A 246 0.65 1.79 4.05
N ARG A 247 0.95 2.73 4.93
CA ARG A 247 1.81 3.91 4.61
C ARG A 247 3.23 3.50 4.28
N GLU A 248 3.77 2.51 4.99
CA GLU A 248 5.11 2.02 4.72
C GLU A 248 5.19 1.32 3.35
N MET A 249 4.20 0.48 3.00
CA MET A 249 4.10 -0.08 1.64
C MET A 249 3.98 1.02 0.58
N SER A 250 3.15 2.04 0.81
CA SER A 250 3.01 3.20 -0.06
C SER A 250 4.34 3.91 -0.34
N ARG A 251 5.14 4.11 0.72
CA ARG A 251 6.50 4.68 0.62
C ARG A 251 7.42 3.81 -0.23
N GLN A 252 7.45 2.50 0.03
CA GLN A 252 8.30 1.56 -0.72
C GLN A 252 7.97 1.53 -2.21
N TYR A 253 6.69 1.48 -2.60
CA TYR A 253 6.31 1.52 -4.02
C TYR A 253 6.68 2.84 -4.70
N SER A 254 6.54 3.96 -3.99
CA SER A 254 6.95 5.27 -4.50
C SER A 254 8.47 5.37 -4.69
N GLU A 255 9.23 4.79 -3.76
CA GLU A 255 10.70 4.72 -3.83
C GLU A 255 11.18 3.80 -4.95
N ILE A 256 10.52 2.64 -5.14
CA ILE A 256 10.77 1.74 -6.28
C ILE A 256 10.55 2.48 -7.60
N ALA A 257 9.37 3.10 -7.79
CA ALA A 257 9.05 3.80 -9.04
C ALA A 257 10.05 4.93 -9.33
N ARG A 258 10.39 5.74 -8.33
CA ARG A 258 11.40 6.80 -8.45
C ARG A 258 12.80 6.25 -8.73
N GLY A 259 13.18 5.16 -8.06
CA GLY A 259 14.47 4.50 -8.26
C GLY A 259 14.62 4.01 -9.70
N VAL A 260 13.60 3.32 -10.22
CA VAL A 260 13.60 2.82 -11.60
C VAL A 260 13.61 3.96 -12.62
N TRP A 261 12.84 5.02 -12.38
CA TRP A 261 12.88 6.23 -13.22
C TRP A 261 14.30 6.81 -13.31
N ASN A 262 14.94 7.06 -12.16
CA ASN A 262 16.30 7.60 -12.11
C ASN A 262 17.33 6.68 -12.75
N THR A 263 17.22 5.36 -12.54
CA THR A 263 18.10 4.39 -13.18
C THR A 263 17.90 4.38 -14.69
N SER A 264 16.67 4.50 -15.17
CA SER A 264 16.37 4.51 -16.60
C SER A 264 16.92 5.75 -17.30
N GLU A 265 16.91 6.90 -16.65
CA GLU A 265 17.56 8.12 -17.16
C GLU A 265 19.08 7.93 -17.28
N ALA A 266 19.72 7.35 -16.26
CA ALA A 266 21.15 7.05 -16.29
C ALA A 266 21.50 6.05 -17.39
N VAL A 267 20.74 4.96 -17.49
CA VAL A 267 20.91 3.93 -18.53
C VAL A 267 20.67 4.50 -19.92
N SER A 268 19.69 5.38 -20.10
CA SER A 268 19.46 6.08 -21.37
C SER A 268 20.70 6.87 -21.82
N GLY A 269 21.39 7.53 -20.88
CA GLY A 269 22.65 8.22 -21.15
C GLY A 269 23.74 7.26 -21.66
N PHE A 270 23.92 6.12 -20.98
CA PHE A 270 24.90 5.11 -21.41
C PHE A 270 24.55 4.51 -22.78
N ILE A 271 23.27 4.28 -23.04
CA ILE A 271 22.79 3.69 -24.29
C ILE A 271 22.97 4.65 -25.48
N LYS A 272 22.72 5.95 -25.30
CA LYS A 272 23.02 6.96 -26.33
C LYS A 272 24.50 6.95 -26.70
N GLY A 273 25.39 6.94 -25.70
CA GLY A 273 26.84 6.84 -25.95
C GLY A 273 27.23 5.53 -26.64
N LEU A 274 26.56 4.43 -26.31
CA LEU A 274 26.79 3.12 -26.91
C LEU A 274 26.32 3.07 -28.37
N LEU A 275 25.21 3.74 -28.70
CA LEU A 275 24.76 3.94 -30.08
C LEU A 275 25.77 4.76 -30.90
N ASP A 276 26.24 5.87 -30.35
CA ASP A 276 27.23 6.73 -31.03
C ASP A 276 28.53 5.96 -31.32
N ALA A 277 29.06 5.26 -30.31
CA ALA A 277 30.26 4.44 -30.44
C ALA A 277 30.06 3.27 -31.44
N ALA A 278 28.89 2.63 -31.45
CA ALA A 278 28.57 1.56 -32.40
C ALA A 278 28.50 2.04 -33.85
N ILE A 279 27.97 3.24 -34.09
CA ILE A 279 27.96 3.85 -35.43
C ILE A 279 29.40 4.10 -35.90
N ILE A 280 30.25 4.69 -35.06
CA ILE A 280 31.65 4.97 -35.40
C ILE A 280 32.41 3.65 -35.64
N ALA A 281 32.25 2.66 -34.76
CA ALA A 281 32.87 1.35 -34.90
C ALA A 281 32.42 0.64 -36.19
N GLY A 282 31.13 0.67 -36.51
CA GLY A 282 30.58 0.07 -37.73
C GLY A 282 31.11 0.72 -39.02
N ILE A 283 31.21 2.06 -39.05
CA ILE A 283 31.79 2.80 -40.17
C ILE A 283 33.28 2.51 -40.29
N ALA A 284 34.04 2.58 -39.19
CA ALA A 284 35.48 2.34 -39.17
C ALA A 284 35.84 0.91 -39.59
N ALA A 285 35.07 -0.09 -39.16
CA ALA A 285 35.24 -1.48 -39.57
C ALA A 285 34.97 -1.68 -41.07
N ALA A 286 33.90 -1.06 -41.60
CA ALA A 286 33.59 -1.11 -43.02
C ALA A 286 34.67 -0.43 -43.88
N ALA A 287 35.13 0.76 -43.47
CA ALA A 287 36.18 1.50 -44.15
C ALA A 287 37.54 0.77 -44.08
N GLY A 288 37.89 0.20 -42.92
CA GLY A 288 39.11 -0.59 -42.74
C GLY A 288 39.13 -1.84 -43.64
N THR A 289 37.99 -2.51 -43.78
CA THR A 289 37.85 -3.66 -44.70
C THR A 289 38.00 -3.25 -46.17
N ALA A 290 37.39 -2.13 -46.57
CA ALA A 290 37.48 -1.62 -47.95
C ALA A 290 38.88 -1.10 -48.32
N THR A 291 39.62 -0.57 -47.33
CA THR A 291 40.96 0.02 -47.53
C THR A 291 42.10 -0.92 -47.12
N ALA A 292 41.80 -2.17 -46.74
CA ALA A 292 42.82 -3.15 -46.36
C ALA A 292 43.86 -3.39 -47.47
N ALA A 293 43.45 -3.25 -48.74
CA ALA A 293 44.34 -3.38 -49.90
C ALA A 293 45.40 -2.27 -50.02
N SER A 294 45.24 -1.12 -49.34
CA SER A 294 46.19 0.00 -49.41
C SER A 294 47.23 0.00 -48.27
N GLY A 295 47.18 -0.96 -47.33
CA GLY A 295 48.13 -1.14 -46.23
C GLY A 295 48.04 -0.09 -45.11
N VAL A 296 47.89 1.19 -45.45
CA VAL A 296 47.75 2.30 -44.49
C VAL A 296 46.31 2.41 -43.94
N GLY A 297 45.31 2.07 -44.76
CA GLY A 297 43.90 2.11 -44.37
C GLY A 297 43.52 1.09 -43.29
N ALA A 298 44.18 -0.07 -43.29
CA ALA A 298 43.96 -1.10 -42.28
C ALA A 298 44.37 -0.63 -40.87
N VAL A 299 45.58 -0.05 -40.73
CA VAL A 299 46.12 0.29 -39.40
C VAL A 299 45.31 1.40 -38.71
N VAL A 300 44.92 2.43 -39.47
CA VAL A 300 44.12 3.54 -38.92
C VAL A 300 42.67 3.10 -38.66
N GLY A 301 42.05 2.37 -39.59
CA GLY A 301 40.67 1.91 -39.45
C GLY A 301 40.47 0.94 -38.29
N TYR A 302 41.35 -0.07 -38.14
CA TYR A 302 41.25 -1.04 -37.05
C TYR A 302 41.64 -0.45 -35.67
N GLY A 303 42.54 0.52 -35.62
CA GLY A 303 42.90 1.21 -34.37
C GLY A 303 41.73 2.02 -33.79
N VAL A 304 41.02 2.77 -34.65
CA VAL A 304 39.81 3.52 -34.26
C VAL A 304 38.69 2.55 -33.86
N ALA A 305 38.47 1.49 -34.62
CA ALA A 305 37.47 0.48 -34.27
C ALA A 305 37.75 -0.17 -32.90
N ALA A 306 39.00 -0.53 -32.59
CA ALA A 306 39.35 -1.12 -31.31
C ALA A 306 39.12 -0.18 -30.11
N ALA A 307 39.40 1.12 -30.27
CA ALA A 307 39.13 2.12 -29.23
C ALA A 307 37.63 2.28 -28.97
N GLU A 308 36.80 2.32 -30.02
CA GLU A 308 35.35 2.40 -29.88
C GLU A 308 34.75 1.13 -29.28
N VAL A 309 35.28 -0.06 -29.61
CA VAL A 309 34.88 -1.32 -28.96
C VAL A 309 35.13 -1.26 -27.46
N ALA A 310 36.31 -0.80 -27.03
CA ALA A 310 36.61 -0.67 -25.61
C ALA A 310 35.65 0.32 -24.91
N ASN A 311 35.30 1.41 -25.58
CA ASN A 311 34.32 2.38 -25.08
C ASN A 311 32.90 1.77 -24.98
N MET A 312 32.46 1.02 -26.00
CA MET A 312 31.18 0.30 -25.99
C MET A 312 31.11 -0.69 -24.83
N LEU A 313 32.15 -1.51 -24.61
CA LEU A 313 32.22 -2.47 -23.50
C LEU A 313 32.15 -1.76 -22.14
N LYS A 314 32.83 -0.62 -22.00
CA LYS A 314 32.79 0.20 -20.79
C LYS A 314 31.38 0.75 -20.52
N LEU A 315 30.74 1.35 -21.51
CA LEU A 315 29.39 1.90 -21.39
C LEU A 315 28.35 0.81 -21.07
N TRP A 316 28.48 -0.35 -21.73
CA TRP A 316 27.64 -1.51 -21.42
C TRP A 316 27.85 -2.02 -19.99
N GLY A 317 29.09 -2.07 -19.51
CA GLY A 317 29.41 -2.43 -18.13
C GLY A 317 28.77 -1.46 -17.13
N GLN A 318 28.78 -0.16 -17.43
CA GLN A 318 28.14 0.88 -16.59
C GLN A 318 26.61 0.75 -16.58
N ALA A 319 25.99 0.54 -17.74
CA ALA A 319 24.55 0.30 -17.85
C ALA A 319 24.14 -0.95 -17.05
N THR A 320 24.85 -2.06 -17.25
CA THR A 320 24.60 -3.31 -16.53
C THR A 320 24.75 -3.14 -15.02
N ALA A 321 25.80 -2.44 -14.56
CA ALA A 321 26.01 -2.17 -13.14
C ALA A 321 24.87 -1.34 -12.53
N ALA A 322 24.38 -0.31 -13.23
CA ALA A 322 23.25 0.49 -12.79
C ALA A 322 21.96 -0.34 -12.70
N ILE A 323 21.72 -1.21 -13.69
CA ILE A 323 20.59 -2.14 -13.69
C ILE A 323 20.70 -3.11 -12.49
N SER A 324 21.83 -3.81 -12.32
CA SER A 324 22.01 -4.74 -11.20
C SER A 324 21.84 -4.07 -9.84
N ALA A 325 22.29 -2.82 -9.69
CA ALA A 325 22.11 -2.06 -8.46
C ALA A 325 20.62 -1.78 -8.15
N ILE A 326 19.83 -1.38 -9.15
CA ILE A 326 18.38 -1.16 -8.93
C ILE A 326 17.65 -2.47 -8.68
N TYR A 327 18.04 -3.58 -9.31
CA TYR A 327 17.50 -4.91 -8.99
C TYR A 327 17.68 -5.25 -7.51
N GLY A 328 18.89 -5.09 -6.98
CA GLY A 328 19.17 -5.33 -5.56
C GLY A 328 18.32 -4.44 -4.65
N ALA A 329 18.21 -3.15 -4.98
CA ALA A 329 17.39 -2.20 -4.20
C ALA A 329 15.89 -2.55 -4.22
N VAL A 330 15.35 -2.91 -5.39
CA VAL A 330 13.96 -3.34 -5.53
C VAL A 330 13.69 -4.61 -4.73
N GLN A 331 14.56 -5.62 -4.80
CA GLN A 331 14.38 -6.85 -4.02
C GLN A 331 14.40 -6.60 -2.51
N MET A 332 15.26 -5.69 -2.02
CA MET A 332 15.24 -5.28 -0.62
C MET A 332 13.93 -4.58 -0.24
N ALA A 333 13.45 -3.66 -1.06
CA ALA A 333 12.18 -2.96 -0.85
C ALA A 333 11.00 -3.95 -0.82
N LEU A 334 10.99 -4.95 -1.72
CA LEU A 334 9.97 -6.00 -1.72
C LEU A 334 10.01 -6.86 -0.45
N GLY A 335 11.20 -7.13 0.09
CA GLY A 335 11.32 -7.79 1.40
C GLY A 335 10.67 -6.99 2.54
N VAL A 336 10.79 -5.66 2.50
CA VAL A 336 10.08 -4.77 3.46
C VAL A 336 8.57 -4.85 3.25
N VAL A 337 8.10 -4.78 2.00
CA VAL A 337 6.68 -4.87 1.66
C VAL A 337 6.07 -6.18 2.17
N GLU A 338 6.68 -7.33 1.88
CA GLU A 338 6.21 -8.65 2.36
C GLU A 338 6.14 -8.69 3.89
N GLY A 339 7.11 -8.06 4.58
CA GLY A 339 7.07 -7.89 6.03
C GLY A 339 5.89 -7.03 6.52
N GLN A 340 5.49 -6.00 5.77
CA GLN A 340 4.30 -5.18 6.10
C GLN A 340 2.99 -5.91 5.80
N ILE A 341 2.93 -6.72 4.73
CA ILE A 341 1.79 -7.61 4.46
C ILE A 341 1.58 -8.55 5.65
N ALA A 342 2.64 -9.21 6.11
CA ALA A 342 2.57 -10.11 7.27
C ALA A 342 2.12 -9.38 8.54
N LYS A 343 2.58 -8.15 8.78
CA LYS A 343 2.10 -7.31 9.89
C LYS A 343 0.61 -7.01 9.76
N LEU A 344 0.16 -6.61 8.57
CA LEU A 344 -1.25 -6.30 8.30
C LEU A 344 -2.16 -7.51 8.56
N ASP A 345 -1.72 -8.71 8.18
CA ASP A 345 -2.43 -9.96 8.45
C ASP A 345 -2.37 -10.37 9.93
N SER A 346 -1.29 -10.05 10.63
CA SER A 346 -1.14 -10.34 12.06
C SER A 346 -1.97 -9.44 12.97
N ILE A 347 -2.47 -8.31 12.47
CA ILE A 347 -3.41 -7.46 13.21
C ILE A 347 -4.73 -8.21 13.30
N THR A 348 -4.87 -8.96 14.39
CA THR A 348 -6.08 -9.69 14.74
C THR A 348 -7.13 -8.70 15.19
N LEU A 349 -8.00 -8.29 14.26
CA LEU A 349 -9.28 -7.76 14.66
C LEU A 349 -10.02 -8.88 15.40
N PRO A 350 -10.64 -8.58 16.54
CA PRO A 350 -11.27 -9.59 17.38
C PRO A 350 -12.22 -10.48 16.58
N ASP A 351 -11.92 -11.77 16.64
CA ASP A 351 -12.15 -12.86 15.70
C ASP A 351 -13.47 -12.83 14.91
N ASN A 352 -13.38 -13.06 13.60
CA ASN A 352 -14.43 -13.17 12.57
C ASN A 352 -15.37 -14.39 12.68
N SER A 353 -15.45 -15.05 13.83
CA SER A 353 -16.56 -15.95 14.14
C SER A 353 -17.88 -15.17 14.20
N ALA A 354 -19.04 -15.84 14.10
CA ALA A 354 -20.37 -15.19 14.19
C ALA A 354 -20.61 -14.44 15.53
N SER A 355 -19.64 -14.50 16.44
CA SER A 355 -19.52 -13.76 17.71
C SER A 355 -18.54 -12.57 17.68
N SER A 356 -18.08 -12.12 16.51
CA SER A 356 -17.03 -11.09 16.37
C SER A 356 -17.41 -9.70 16.86
N GLY A 357 -18.67 -9.28 16.66
CA GLY A 357 -19.16 -7.99 17.12
C GLY A 357 -19.23 -7.90 18.64
N TYR A 358 -19.30 -6.67 19.15
CA TYR A 358 -19.69 -6.43 20.53
C TYR A 358 -20.98 -7.19 20.85
N ARG A 359 -20.93 -8.08 21.84
CA ARG A 359 -22.11 -8.73 22.42
C ARG A 359 -22.27 -8.25 23.84
N HIS A 360 -23.47 -7.78 24.15
CA HIS A 360 -23.76 -7.32 25.49
C HIS A 360 -23.79 -8.51 26.45
N PRO A 361 -22.98 -8.52 27.54
CA PRO A 361 -22.82 -9.70 28.40
C PRO A 361 -24.10 -10.10 29.15
N LEU A 362 -25.09 -9.21 29.20
CA LEU A 362 -26.40 -9.47 29.83
C LEU A 362 -27.51 -9.83 28.83
N VAL A 363 -27.24 -9.82 27.52
CA VAL A 363 -28.23 -10.18 26.48
C VAL A 363 -28.02 -11.66 26.10
N PRO A 364 -29.01 -12.54 26.32
CA PRO A 364 -28.88 -13.96 25.97
C PRO A 364 -28.78 -14.19 24.45
N ASP A 365 -27.99 -15.19 24.04
CA ASP A 365 -27.73 -15.51 22.61
C ASP A 365 -28.97 -15.85 21.78
N TRP A 366 -30.09 -16.24 22.39
CA TRP A 366 -31.30 -16.65 21.68
C TRP A 366 -32.23 -15.49 21.30
N VAL A 367 -31.95 -14.26 21.75
CA VAL A 367 -32.82 -13.10 21.51
C VAL A 367 -32.70 -12.56 20.07
N GLY A 368 -31.57 -12.82 19.39
CA GLY A 368 -31.31 -12.36 18.02
C GLY A 368 -31.64 -13.34 16.88
N ALA A 369 -32.20 -14.52 17.18
CA ALA A 369 -32.45 -15.58 16.18
C ALA A 369 -33.84 -15.55 15.52
N ARG A 370 -34.52 -14.38 15.47
CA ARG A 370 -35.87 -14.24 14.91
C ARG A 370 -35.92 -13.49 13.59
#